data_AF-S4P6F0-F1
#
_entry.id   AF-S4P6F0-F1
#
_cell.length_a   1.000
_cell.length_b   1.000
_cell.length_c   1.000
_cell.angle_alpha   90.00
_cell.angle_beta   90.00
_cell.angle_gamma   90.00
#
_symmetry.space_group_name_H-M   'P 1'
#
loop_
_entity.id
_entity.type
_entity.pdbx_description
1 polymer ?
#
loop_
_entity_poly.entity_id
_entity_poly.type
_entity_poly.pdbx_seq_one_letter_code
_entity_poly.pdbx_strand_id
1 'polypeptide(L)'
;MYLDFWKIFGNTNDFNEVLDLEMHRHLEQERFESWNMLSIFRGHIDSMIQFASQRDALCPFLVCLSPCVSFKFWKDVTQLYLAQIERVVAKGELYKICENKWYGGSTYRRVAVMLSLHDMRGAVTALIDARLFVEAFVLAKARHLDSLAKDVLHAWITDSLRTGQIEMAAMCCLALGDLYKAAMTLASSNDQQLLGVAAEFAKAAGQPTFATHIEDKKSIIISETPEPDADEDLKDLPTKIDLLKDSIKIADVGETID
;
A
#
# COMPACT_ATOMS: atom_id res chain seq x y z
N MET A 1 22.16 2.00 47.15
CA MET A 1 22.37 1.54 45.75
C MET A 1 23.24 0.28 45.63
N TYR A 2 24.18 -0.02 46.55
CA TYR A 2 24.93 -1.30 46.55
C TYR A 2 24.56 -2.28 47.68
N LEU A 3 23.79 -1.84 48.68
CA LEU A 3 23.53 -2.61 49.90
C LEU A 3 22.56 -3.78 49.72
N ASP A 4 21.76 -3.83 48.65
CA ASP A 4 20.85 -4.93 48.36
C ASP A 4 21.30 -5.79 47.17
N PHE A 5 22.43 -5.45 46.52
CA PHE A 5 22.91 -6.24 45.37
C PHE A 5 23.26 -7.68 45.77
N TRP A 6 23.67 -7.90 47.02
CA TRP A 6 23.95 -9.26 47.52
C TRP A 6 22.69 -10.14 47.55
N LYS A 7 21.49 -9.57 47.65
CA LYS A 7 20.21 -10.30 47.63
C LYS A 7 19.98 -11.02 46.31
N ILE A 8 20.64 -10.60 45.23
CA ILE A 8 20.61 -11.30 43.93
C ILE A 8 21.18 -12.72 44.05
N PHE A 9 22.17 -12.92 44.92
CA PHE A 9 22.76 -14.23 45.21
C PHE A 9 22.05 -14.94 46.39
N GLY A 10 20.98 -14.36 46.93
CA GLY A 10 20.23 -14.84 48.08
C GLY A 10 19.17 -15.88 47.71
N ASN A 11 18.14 -15.97 48.55
CA ASN A 11 17.02 -16.89 48.29
C ASN A 11 16.08 -16.34 47.19
N THR A 12 15.13 -17.15 46.72
CA THR A 12 14.19 -16.75 45.66
C THR A 12 13.33 -15.54 46.01
N ASN A 13 12.98 -15.34 47.28
CA ASN A 13 12.22 -14.16 47.73
C ASN A 13 13.11 -12.91 47.72
N ASP A 14 14.35 -13.01 48.22
CA ASP A 14 15.32 -11.91 48.19
C ASP A 14 15.60 -11.46 46.76
N PHE A 15 15.72 -12.42 45.83
CA PHE A 15 15.89 -12.15 44.41
C PHE A 15 14.66 -11.43 43.82
N ASN A 16 13.44 -11.91 44.13
CA ASN A 16 12.21 -11.26 43.69
C ASN A 16 12.06 -9.83 44.24
N GLU A 17 12.44 -9.57 45.50
CA GLU A 17 12.43 -8.22 46.08
C GLU A 17 13.34 -7.26 45.29
N VAL A 18 14.52 -7.72 44.89
CA VAL A 18 15.44 -6.90 44.07
C VAL A 18 14.83 -6.61 42.69
N LEU A 19 14.19 -7.61 42.08
CA LEU A 19 13.52 -7.42 40.79
C LEU A 19 12.34 -6.45 40.91
N ASP A 20 11.55 -6.51 41.98
CA ASP A 20 10.47 -5.56 42.24
C ASP A 20 11.03 -4.14 42.38
N LEU A 21 12.10 -3.95 43.15
CA LEU A 21 12.74 -2.64 43.31
C LEU A 21 13.25 -2.09 41.97
N GLU A 22 13.92 -2.90 41.16
CA GLU A 22 14.42 -2.47 39.85
C GLU A 22 13.28 -2.19 38.86
N MET A 23 12.19 -2.96 38.91
CA MET A 23 10.98 -2.66 38.13
C MET A 23 10.39 -1.30 38.49
N HIS A 24 10.26 -0.97 39.78
CA HIS A 24 9.79 0.36 40.21
C HIS A 24 10.72 1.46 39.71
N ARG A 25 12.04 1.24 39.81
CA ARG A 25 13.04 2.19 39.33
C ARG A 25 12.96 2.44 37.82
N HIS A 26 12.77 1.40 37.01
CA HIS A 26 12.58 1.56 35.57
C HIS A 26 11.31 2.34 35.24
N LEU A 27 10.25 2.17 36.03
CA LEU A 27 9.01 2.92 35.88
C LEU A 27 9.20 4.41 36.23
N GLU A 28 9.90 4.72 37.33
CA GLU A 28 10.25 6.10 37.72
C GLU A 28 11.13 6.81 36.68
N GLN A 29 12.00 6.06 36.01
CA GLN A 29 12.92 6.58 34.99
C GLN A 29 12.34 6.53 33.57
N GLU A 30 11.06 6.16 33.41
CA GLU A 30 10.37 5.99 32.12
C GLU A 30 11.07 5.02 31.14
N ARG A 31 11.85 4.06 31.66
CA ARG A 31 12.56 3.03 30.88
C ARG A 31 11.68 1.80 30.67
N PHE A 32 10.64 1.95 29.84
CA PHE A 32 9.62 0.91 29.64
C PHE A 32 10.15 -0.37 28.99
N GLU A 33 11.13 -0.29 28.10
CA GLU A 33 11.74 -1.47 27.48
C GLU A 33 12.42 -2.37 28.53
N SER A 34 13.18 -1.77 29.45
CA SER A 34 13.83 -2.50 30.54
C SER A 34 12.81 -3.14 31.48
N TRP A 35 11.72 -2.44 31.79
CA TRP A 35 10.60 -2.98 32.57
C TRP A 35 9.93 -4.17 31.87
N ASN A 36 9.71 -4.09 30.55
CA ASN A 36 9.17 -5.20 29.75
C ASN A 36 10.11 -6.41 29.78
N MET A 37 11.42 -6.20 29.61
CA MET A 37 12.42 -7.27 29.65
C MET A 37 12.48 -7.97 31.00
N LEU A 38 12.42 -7.23 32.12
CA LEU A 38 12.33 -7.83 33.45
C LEU A 38 11.06 -8.67 33.63
N SER A 39 9.93 -8.18 33.11
CA SER A 39 8.67 -8.94 33.13
C SER A 39 8.75 -10.24 32.33
N ILE A 40 9.45 -10.23 31.19
CA ILE A 40 9.74 -11.44 30.39
C ILE A 40 10.61 -12.42 31.19
N PHE A 41 11.67 -11.94 31.84
CA PHE A 41 12.56 -12.79 32.64
C PHE A 41 11.85 -13.47 33.81
N ARG A 42 10.83 -12.82 34.39
CA ARG A 42 10.00 -13.40 35.46
C ARG A 42 8.87 -14.29 34.94
N GLY A 43 8.64 -14.33 33.64
CA GLY A 43 7.51 -15.05 33.03
C GLY A 43 6.16 -14.34 33.19
N HIS A 44 6.13 -13.07 33.61
CA HIS A 44 4.90 -12.27 33.76
C HIS A 44 4.50 -11.60 32.43
N ILE A 45 4.30 -12.43 31.40
CA ILE A 45 4.00 -11.99 30.03
C ILE A 45 2.63 -11.31 29.94
N ASP A 46 1.66 -11.76 30.71
CA ASP A 46 0.31 -11.16 30.78
C ASP A 46 0.35 -9.72 31.30
N SER A 47 1.05 -9.50 32.40
CA SER A 47 1.24 -8.19 33.02
C SER A 47 1.99 -7.23 32.10
N MET A 48 3.02 -7.75 31.42
CA MET A 48 3.78 -7.00 30.41
C MET A 48 2.88 -6.52 29.27
N ILE A 49 2.05 -7.41 28.73
CA ILE A 49 1.16 -7.08 27.61
C ILE A 49 0.09 -6.07 28.04
N GLN A 50 -0.48 -6.21 29.24
CA GLN A 50 -1.44 -5.23 29.75
C GLN A 50 -0.80 -3.85 29.90
N PHE A 51 0.42 -3.79 30.46
CA PHE A 51 1.17 -2.55 30.63
C PHE A 51 1.47 -1.86 29.30
N ALA A 52 1.90 -2.62 28.28
CA ALA A 52 2.17 -2.12 26.94
C ALA A 52 0.87 -1.69 26.22
N SER A 53 -0.22 -2.45 26.38
CA SER A 53 -1.51 -2.14 25.76
C SER A 53 -2.12 -0.84 26.28
N GLN A 54 -1.98 -0.54 27.57
CA GLN A 54 -2.49 0.70 28.18
C GLN A 54 -1.79 1.96 27.64
N ARG A 55 -0.58 1.81 27.08
CA ARG A 55 0.26 2.91 26.59
C ARG A 55 0.27 3.03 25.06
N ASP A 56 -0.58 2.27 24.37
CA ASP A 56 -0.52 2.11 22.91
C ASP A 56 0.91 1.73 22.43
N ALA A 57 1.63 0.92 23.22
CA ALA A 57 3.04 0.54 23.02
C ALA A 57 3.20 -0.95 22.65
N LEU A 58 2.13 -1.64 22.26
CA LEU A 58 2.25 -3.00 21.73
C LEU A 58 3.05 -2.98 20.43
N CYS A 59 3.95 -3.95 20.28
CA CYS A 59 4.74 -4.14 19.07
C CYS A 59 4.73 -5.62 18.67
N PRO A 60 5.11 -5.96 17.42
CA PRO A 60 5.11 -7.34 16.95
C PRO A 60 5.92 -8.31 17.82
N PHE A 61 7.00 -7.84 18.44
CA PHE A 61 7.81 -8.64 19.37
C PHE A 61 7.03 -9.00 20.65
N LEU A 62 6.29 -8.07 21.23
CA LEU A 62 5.47 -8.39 22.41
C LEU A 62 4.32 -9.34 22.04
N VAL A 63 3.66 -9.10 20.90
CA VAL A 63 2.57 -9.96 20.42
C VAL A 63 3.06 -11.39 20.18
N CYS A 64 4.27 -11.60 19.66
CA CYS A 64 4.79 -12.95 19.40
C CYS A 64 5.11 -13.75 20.68
N LEU A 65 5.25 -13.09 21.83
CA LEU A 65 5.43 -13.74 23.14
C LEU A 65 4.12 -14.15 23.81
N SER A 66 2.98 -13.58 23.40
CA SER A 66 1.67 -13.87 24.00
C SER A 66 1.21 -15.35 23.93
N PRO A 67 1.60 -16.18 22.94
CA PRO A 67 1.30 -17.62 22.96
C PRO A 67 1.90 -18.37 24.15
N CYS A 68 2.95 -17.83 24.79
CA CYS A 68 3.53 -18.41 26.01
C CYS A 68 2.55 -18.43 27.19
N VAL A 69 1.51 -17.59 27.17
CA VAL A 69 0.42 -17.60 28.16
C VAL A 69 -0.67 -18.59 27.73
N SER A 70 -1.25 -18.37 26.55
CA SER A 70 -2.17 -19.32 25.90
C SER A 70 -2.49 -18.87 24.47
N PHE A 71 -3.02 -19.79 23.66
CA PHE A 71 -3.52 -19.44 22.32
C PHE A 71 -4.71 -18.47 22.35
N LYS A 72 -5.60 -18.59 23.34
CA LYS A 72 -6.70 -17.66 23.53
C LYS A 72 -6.18 -16.26 23.82
N PHE A 73 -5.23 -16.15 24.75
CA PHE A 73 -4.59 -14.88 25.09
C PHE A 73 -3.91 -14.26 23.86
N TRP A 74 -3.20 -15.06 23.05
CA TRP A 74 -2.62 -14.56 21.80
C TRP A 74 -3.66 -13.95 20.86
N LYS A 75 -4.84 -14.57 20.68
CA LYS A 75 -5.92 -13.99 19.86
C LYS A 75 -6.38 -12.65 20.41
N ASP A 76 -6.64 -12.58 21.71
CA ASP A 76 -7.11 -11.36 22.38
C ASP A 76 -6.07 -10.23 22.24
N VAL A 77 -4.79 -10.53 22.45
CA VAL A 77 -3.67 -9.59 22.30
C VAL A 77 -3.48 -9.14 20.85
N THR A 78 -3.65 -10.05 19.90
CA THR A 78 -3.56 -9.73 18.47
C THR A 78 -4.69 -8.78 18.06
N GLN A 79 -5.91 -8.96 18.59
CA GLN A 79 -7.02 -8.03 18.40
C GLN A 79 -6.76 -6.66 19.05
N LEU A 80 -6.19 -6.63 20.26
CA LEU A 80 -5.77 -5.38 20.92
C LEU A 80 -4.73 -4.64 20.09
N TYR A 81 -3.77 -5.36 19.51
CA TYR A 81 -2.76 -4.79 18.63
C TYR A 81 -3.38 -4.21 17.35
N LEU A 82 -4.35 -4.91 16.76
CA LEU A 82 -5.11 -4.41 15.61
C LEU A 82 -5.83 -3.09 15.94
N ALA A 83 -6.54 -3.05 17.07
CA ALA A 83 -7.22 -1.85 17.55
C ALA A 83 -6.24 -0.70 17.86
N GLN A 84 -5.04 -1.00 18.38
CA GLN A 84 -3.99 -0.01 18.58
C GLN A 84 -3.54 0.61 17.26
N ILE A 85 -3.34 -0.20 16.21
CA ILE A 85 -2.97 0.31 14.88
C ILE A 85 -4.03 1.29 14.38
N GLU A 86 -5.31 0.96 14.50
CA GLU A 86 -6.41 1.83 14.08
C GLU A 86 -6.46 3.13 14.89
N ARG A 87 -6.32 3.06 16.21
CA ARG A 87 -6.27 4.26 17.07
C ARG A 87 -5.10 5.17 16.70
N VAL A 88 -3.92 4.62 16.46
CA VAL A 88 -2.72 5.39 16.11
C VAL A 88 -2.86 6.03 14.74
N VAL A 89 -3.44 5.31 13.76
CA VAL A 89 -3.77 5.87 12.43
C VAL A 89 -4.76 7.02 12.57
N ALA A 90 -5.82 6.87 13.38
CA ALA A 90 -6.81 7.92 13.62
C ALA A 90 -6.23 9.14 14.34
N LYS A 91 -5.28 8.95 15.26
CA LYS A 91 -4.56 10.04 15.96
C LYS A 91 -3.50 10.72 15.06
N GLY A 92 -3.18 10.17 13.90
CA GLY A 92 -2.11 10.67 13.02
C GLY A 92 -0.69 10.37 13.53
N GLU A 93 -0.53 9.53 14.54
CA GLU A 93 0.75 9.20 15.18
C GLU A 93 1.48 8.06 14.45
N LEU A 94 1.45 8.06 13.12
CA LEU A 94 1.99 6.99 12.28
C LEU A 94 3.46 6.66 12.58
N TYR A 95 4.24 7.65 13.04
CA TYR A 95 5.65 7.47 13.41
C TYR A 95 5.87 6.34 14.42
N LYS A 96 4.96 6.17 15.41
CA LYS A 96 5.04 5.11 16.43
C LYS A 96 4.97 3.70 15.85
N ILE A 97 4.26 3.54 14.74
CA ILE A 97 4.17 2.26 14.03
C ILE A 97 5.33 2.15 13.03
N CYS A 98 5.68 3.26 12.38
CA CYS A 98 6.62 3.32 11.26
C CYS A 98 8.10 3.22 11.64
N GLU A 99 8.48 3.14 12.92
CA GLU A 99 9.89 2.92 13.32
C GLU A 99 10.50 1.65 12.69
N ASN A 100 9.70 0.62 12.44
CA ASN A 100 10.09 -0.56 11.65
C ASN A 100 9.58 -0.49 10.20
N LYS A 101 10.17 0.40 9.38
CA LYS A 101 9.77 0.68 7.98
C LYS A 101 9.78 -0.50 7.01
N TRP A 102 10.44 -1.60 7.36
CA TRP A 102 10.70 -2.75 6.46
C TRP A 102 9.44 -3.48 5.95
N TYR A 103 8.29 -3.34 6.62
CA TYR A 103 7.09 -4.14 6.34
C TYR A 103 5.92 -3.34 5.72
N GLY A 104 6.20 -2.27 4.99
CA GLY A 104 5.19 -1.57 4.17
C GLY A 104 4.30 -0.55 4.91
N GLY A 105 4.52 -0.29 6.20
CA GLY A 105 3.75 0.72 6.96
C GLY A 105 2.50 0.17 7.65
N SER A 106 1.57 1.05 8.05
CA SER A 106 0.43 0.69 8.90
C SER A 106 -0.59 -0.22 8.21
N THR A 107 -0.88 0.01 6.92
CA THR A 107 -1.85 -0.78 6.14
C THR A 107 -1.41 -2.24 6.02
N TYR A 108 -0.19 -2.50 5.55
CA TYR A 108 0.30 -3.87 5.39
C TYR A 108 0.42 -4.62 6.71
N ARG A 109 0.78 -3.92 7.80
CA ARG A 109 0.74 -4.51 9.14
C ARG A 109 -0.68 -4.87 9.57
N ARG A 110 -1.65 -3.98 9.36
CA ARG A 110 -3.06 -4.25 9.65
C ARG A 110 -3.53 -5.50 8.92
N VAL A 111 -3.23 -5.59 7.63
CA VAL A 111 -3.54 -6.74 6.76
C VAL A 111 -2.87 -8.01 7.26
N ALA A 112 -1.56 -7.99 7.54
CA ALA A 112 -0.83 -9.15 8.04
C ALA A 112 -1.41 -9.67 9.37
N VAL A 113 -1.82 -8.78 10.27
CA VAL A 113 -2.46 -9.13 11.55
C VAL A 113 -3.87 -9.70 11.33
N MET A 114 -4.67 -9.14 10.42
CA MET A 114 -5.97 -9.71 10.06
C MET A 114 -5.82 -11.11 9.44
N LEU A 115 -4.80 -11.31 8.60
CA LEU A 115 -4.49 -12.61 8.00
C LEU A 115 -4.06 -13.65 9.05
N SER A 116 -3.31 -13.26 10.09
CA SER A 116 -2.94 -14.19 11.17
C SER A 116 -4.15 -14.61 12.00
N LEU A 117 -5.17 -13.74 12.10
CA LEU A 117 -6.48 -14.05 12.69
C LEU A 117 -7.43 -14.80 11.75
N HIS A 118 -6.99 -15.14 10.53
CA HIS A 118 -7.79 -15.75 9.47
C HIS A 118 -8.97 -14.88 8.98
N ASP A 119 -8.95 -13.57 9.23
CA ASP A 119 -9.94 -12.63 8.69
C ASP A 119 -9.55 -12.17 7.28
N MET A 120 -9.82 -13.04 6.31
CA MET A 120 -9.51 -12.77 4.89
C MET A 120 -10.34 -11.63 4.31
N ARG A 121 -11.61 -11.51 4.73
CA ARG A 121 -12.51 -10.48 4.21
C ARG A 121 -12.07 -9.10 4.71
N GLY A 122 -11.83 -8.96 6.02
CA GLY A 122 -11.33 -7.72 6.60
C GLY A 122 -9.99 -7.29 6.01
N ALA A 123 -9.09 -8.24 5.77
CA ALA A 123 -7.80 -7.98 5.12
C ALA A 123 -7.95 -7.42 3.69
N VAL A 124 -8.83 -8.01 2.88
CA VAL A 124 -9.10 -7.52 1.51
C VAL A 124 -9.77 -6.15 1.53
N THR A 125 -10.77 -5.94 2.38
CA THR A 125 -11.43 -4.64 2.54
C THR A 125 -10.44 -3.56 2.99
N ALA A 126 -9.52 -3.89 3.90
CA ALA A 126 -8.48 -2.96 4.34
C ALA A 126 -7.54 -2.50 3.21
N LEU A 127 -7.23 -3.38 2.25
CA LEU A 127 -6.44 -3.02 1.07
C LEU A 127 -7.26 -2.16 0.10
N ILE A 128 -8.54 -2.47 -0.10
CA ILE A 128 -9.45 -1.67 -0.92
C ILE A 128 -9.58 -0.24 -0.38
N ASP A 129 -9.79 -0.08 0.94
CA ASP A 129 -9.91 1.23 1.59
C ASP A 129 -8.64 2.08 1.40
N ALA A 130 -7.47 1.42 1.35
CA ALA A 130 -6.18 2.05 1.09
C ALA A 130 -5.88 2.25 -0.41
N ARG A 131 -6.82 1.91 -1.32
CA ARG A 131 -6.66 1.92 -2.78
C ARG A 131 -5.55 1.02 -3.32
N LEU A 132 -5.20 -0.04 -2.57
CA LEU A 132 -4.23 -1.07 -2.95
C LEU A 132 -4.95 -2.23 -3.65
N PHE A 133 -5.55 -1.94 -4.80
CA PHE A 133 -6.43 -2.89 -5.50
C PHE A 133 -5.68 -4.08 -6.08
N VAL A 134 -4.45 -3.88 -6.58
CA VAL A 134 -3.61 -4.95 -7.16
C VAL A 134 -3.29 -5.98 -6.09
N GLU A 135 -2.82 -5.53 -4.92
CA GLU A 135 -2.48 -6.37 -3.78
C GLU A 135 -3.72 -7.09 -3.24
N ALA A 136 -4.86 -6.39 -3.16
CA ALA A 136 -6.14 -6.99 -2.77
C ALA A 136 -6.55 -8.13 -3.72
N PHE A 137 -6.42 -7.91 -5.02
CA PHE A 137 -6.78 -8.88 -6.04
C PHE A 137 -5.84 -10.10 -6.02
N VAL A 138 -4.53 -9.86 -5.93
CA VAL A 138 -3.52 -10.93 -5.80
C VAL A 138 -3.78 -11.75 -4.55
N LEU A 139 -4.08 -11.12 -3.42
CA LEU A 139 -4.40 -11.82 -2.17
C LEU A 139 -5.65 -12.71 -2.32
N ALA A 140 -6.72 -12.17 -2.92
CA ALA A 140 -7.95 -12.93 -3.16
C ALA A 140 -7.71 -14.12 -4.10
N LYS A 141 -6.94 -13.93 -5.18
CA LYS A 141 -6.61 -15.00 -6.14
C LYS A 141 -5.67 -16.06 -5.56
N ALA A 142 -4.63 -15.65 -4.82
CA ALA A 142 -3.69 -16.57 -4.18
C ALA A 142 -4.36 -17.50 -3.16
N ARG A 143 -5.51 -17.10 -2.61
CA ARG A 143 -6.30 -17.89 -1.65
C ARG A 143 -7.55 -18.52 -2.27
N HIS A 144 -7.70 -18.44 -3.59
CA HIS A 144 -8.84 -18.99 -4.34
C HIS A 144 -10.21 -18.46 -3.86
N LEU A 145 -10.27 -17.18 -3.48
CA LEU A 145 -11.48 -16.52 -2.99
C LEU A 145 -12.15 -15.74 -4.14
N ASP A 146 -12.77 -16.45 -5.07
CA ASP A 146 -13.31 -15.84 -6.30
C ASP A 146 -14.41 -14.81 -6.06
N SER A 147 -15.23 -14.96 -5.01
CA SER A 147 -16.23 -13.95 -4.65
C SER A 147 -15.57 -12.63 -4.24
N LEU A 148 -14.54 -12.69 -3.39
CA LEU A 148 -13.80 -11.50 -2.97
C LEU A 148 -13.00 -10.90 -4.12
N ALA A 149 -12.46 -11.71 -5.02
CA ALA A 149 -11.78 -11.21 -6.21
C ALA A 149 -12.72 -10.39 -7.10
N LYS A 150 -13.99 -10.81 -7.24
CA LYS A 150 -15.01 -10.03 -7.96
C LYS A 150 -15.36 -8.73 -7.22
N ASP A 151 -15.50 -8.78 -5.90
CA ASP A 151 -15.77 -7.59 -5.08
C ASP A 151 -14.64 -6.54 -5.23
N VAL A 152 -13.38 -7.00 -5.23
CA VAL A 152 -12.21 -6.13 -5.49
C VAL A 152 -12.28 -5.51 -6.88
N LEU A 153 -12.57 -6.30 -7.92
CA LEU A 153 -12.68 -5.79 -9.30
C LEU A 153 -13.80 -4.75 -9.42
N HIS A 154 -14.96 -4.95 -8.79
CA HIS A 154 -16.04 -3.96 -8.78
C HIS A 154 -15.63 -2.65 -8.08
N ALA A 155 -14.94 -2.74 -6.94
CA ALA A 155 -14.40 -1.58 -6.24
C ALA A 155 -13.35 -0.85 -7.09
N TRP A 156 -12.47 -1.60 -7.76
CA TRP A 156 -11.42 -1.05 -8.62
C TRP A 156 -12.01 -0.34 -9.85
N ILE A 157 -13.00 -0.93 -10.53
CA ILE A 157 -13.73 -0.28 -11.64
C ILE A 157 -14.30 1.06 -11.18
N THR A 158 -14.94 1.09 -10.02
CA THR A 158 -15.59 2.30 -9.49
C THR A 158 -14.56 3.40 -9.21
N ASP A 159 -13.40 3.05 -8.64
CA ASP A 159 -12.33 4.02 -8.38
C ASP A 159 -11.61 4.47 -9.66
N SER A 160 -11.36 3.56 -10.59
CA SER A 160 -10.74 3.85 -11.89
C SER A 160 -11.61 4.79 -12.73
N LEU A 161 -12.93 4.60 -12.76
CA LEU A 161 -13.84 5.53 -13.44
C LEU A 161 -13.83 6.91 -12.79
N ARG A 162 -13.81 6.98 -11.46
CA ARG A 162 -13.74 8.24 -10.70
C ARG A 162 -12.43 9.00 -10.93
N THR A 163 -11.33 8.28 -11.14
CA THR A 163 -10.00 8.85 -11.39
C THR A 163 -9.69 9.12 -12.86
N GLY A 164 -10.58 8.71 -13.77
CA GLY A 164 -10.41 8.86 -15.23
C GLY A 164 -9.52 7.79 -15.87
N GLN A 165 -9.16 6.72 -15.16
CA GLN A 165 -8.37 5.60 -15.67
C GLN A 165 -9.25 4.58 -16.41
N ILE A 166 -9.73 4.97 -17.59
CA ILE A 166 -10.73 4.21 -18.37
C ILE A 166 -10.18 2.85 -18.80
N GLU A 167 -8.91 2.77 -19.19
CA GLU A 167 -8.26 1.51 -19.61
C GLU A 167 -8.29 0.46 -18.49
N MET A 168 -7.93 0.86 -17.27
CA MET A 168 -7.91 -0.06 -16.13
C MET A 168 -9.31 -0.55 -15.77
N ALA A 169 -10.31 0.33 -15.84
CA ALA A 169 -11.71 -0.05 -15.63
C ALA A 169 -12.18 -1.07 -16.67
N ALA A 170 -11.82 -0.88 -17.95
CA ALA A 170 -12.13 -1.83 -19.01
C ALA A 170 -11.45 -3.19 -18.80
N MET A 171 -10.17 -3.20 -18.42
CA MET A 171 -9.43 -4.43 -18.10
C MET A 171 -10.06 -5.19 -16.93
N CYS A 172 -10.54 -4.49 -15.91
CA CYS A 172 -11.26 -5.10 -14.80
C CYS A 172 -12.60 -5.71 -15.24
N CYS A 173 -13.35 -5.04 -16.13
CA CYS A 173 -14.58 -5.59 -16.73
C CYS A 173 -14.31 -6.86 -17.55
N LEU A 174 -13.20 -6.90 -18.31
CA LEU A 174 -12.75 -8.09 -19.01
C LEU A 174 -12.42 -9.23 -18.06
N ALA A 175 -11.73 -8.94 -16.94
CA ALA A 175 -11.40 -9.92 -15.92
C ALA A 175 -12.65 -10.51 -15.23
N LEU A 176 -13.76 -9.77 -15.20
CA LEU A 176 -15.07 -10.26 -14.76
C LEU A 176 -15.80 -11.11 -15.83
N GLY A 177 -15.31 -11.11 -17.08
CA GLY A 177 -15.91 -11.81 -18.21
C GLY A 177 -16.99 -11.01 -18.94
N ASP A 178 -17.11 -9.70 -18.69
CA ASP A 178 -18.14 -8.84 -19.29
C ASP A 178 -17.54 -7.99 -20.42
N LEU A 179 -17.47 -8.59 -21.62
CA LEU A 179 -16.96 -7.96 -22.84
C LEU A 179 -17.76 -6.72 -23.24
N TYR A 180 -19.08 -6.75 -23.04
CA TYR A 180 -19.96 -5.65 -23.42
C TYR A 180 -19.73 -4.43 -22.53
N LYS A 181 -19.66 -4.60 -21.20
CA LYS A 181 -19.32 -3.49 -20.31
C LYS A 181 -17.93 -2.94 -20.56
N ALA A 182 -16.94 -3.81 -20.84
CA ALA A 182 -15.60 -3.36 -21.20
C ALA A 182 -15.62 -2.47 -22.47
N ALA A 183 -16.34 -2.89 -23.52
CA ALA A 183 -16.50 -2.10 -24.74
C ALA A 183 -17.18 -0.75 -24.46
N MET A 184 -18.24 -0.71 -23.65
CA MET A 184 -18.89 0.54 -23.25
C MET A 184 -17.95 1.47 -22.47
N THR A 185 -17.17 0.93 -21.55
CA THR A 185 -16.21 1.72 -20.78
C THR A 185 -15.16 2.33 -21.70
N LEU A 186 -14.59 1.57 -22.65
CA LEU A 186 -13.64 2.10 -23.63
C LEU A 186 -14.27 3.11 -24.59
N ALA A 187 -15.53 2.91 -25.00
CA ALA A 187 -16.26 3.83 -25.89
C ALA A 187 -16.44 5.23 -25.29
N SER A 188 -16.35 5.37 -23.96
CA SER A 188 -16.38 6.67 -23.29
C SER A 188 -15.10 7.50 -23.48
N SER A 189 -13.99 6.87 -23.87
CA SER A 189 -12.75 7.58 -24.19
C SER A 189 -12.84 8.29 -25.55
N ASN A 190 -11.97 9.28 -25.76
CA ASN A 190 -11.79 9.99 -27.04
C ASN A 190 -10.51 9.55 -27.77
N ASP A 191 -9.84 8.50 -27.28
CA ASP A 191 -8.64 7.97 -27.92
C ASP A 191 -9.02 7.05 -29.07
N GLN A 192 -8.48 7.34 -30.26
CA GLN A 192 -8.69 6.59 -31.48
C GLN A 192 -8.28 5.12 -31.36
N GLN A 193 -7.23 4.81 -30.59
CA GLN A 193 -6.74 3.44 -30.38
C GLN A 193 -7.72 2.66 -29.50
N LEU A 194 -8.14 3.24 -28.37
CA LEU A 194 -9.10 2.63 -27.44
C LEU A 194 -10.47 2.41 -28.08
N LEU A 195 -10.93 3.34 -28.93
CA LEU A 195 -12.17 3.18 -29.70
C LEU A 195 -12.09 2.03 -30.71
N GLY A 196 -10.93 1.80 -31.34
CA GLY A 196 -10.71 0.64 -32.21
C GLY A 196 -10.89 -0.68 -31.45
N VAL A 197 -10.22 -0.80 -30.31
CA VAL A 197 -10.32 -1.98 -29.44
C VAL A 197 -11.75 -2.17 -28.91
N ALA A 198 -12.44 -1.08 -28.57
CA ALA A 198 -13.83 -1.12 -28.13
C ALA A 198 -14.78 -1.69 -29.20
N ALA A 199 -14.59 -1.32 -30.47
CA ALA A 199 -15.38 -1.84 -31.58
C ALA A 199 -15.14 -3.35 -31.80
N GLU A 200 -13.90 -3.82 -31.68
CA GLU A 200 -13.58 -5.25 -31.73
C GLU A 200 -14.24 -6.02 -30.59
N PHE A 201 -14.19 -5.49 -29.36
CA PHE A 201 -14.87 -6.09 -28.21
C PHE A 201 -16.39 -6.14 -28.39
N ALA A 202 -17.00 -5.09 -28.95
CA ALA A 202 -18.44 -5.06 -29.26
C ALA A 202 -18.82 -6.11 -30.32
N LYS A 203 -18.00 -6.31 -31.36
CA LYS A 203 -18.18 -7.38 -32.36
C LYS A 203 -18.06 -8.75 -31.72
N ALA A 204 -17.04 -8.97 -30.89
CA ALA A 204 -16.83 -10.24 -30.18
C ALA A 204 -17.95 -10.56 -29.18
N ALA A 205 -18.55 -9.54 -28.56
CA ALA A 205 -19.72 -9.67 -27.70
C ALA A 205 -21.05 -9.90 -28.46
N GLY A 206 -21.03 -9.93 -29.80
CA GLY A 206 -22.21 -10.17 -30.64
C GLY A 206 -23.13 -8.94 -30.80
N GLN A 207 -22.61 -7.73 -30.58
CA GLN A 207 -23.34 -6.46 -30.70
C GLN A 207 -22.80 -5.60 -31.87
N PRO A 208 -23.07 -5.98 -33.13
CA PRO A 208 -22.48 -5.32 -34.30
C PRO A 208 -22.98 -3.88 -34.50
N THR A 209 -24.22 -3.57 -34.10
CA THR A 209 -24.80 -2.23 -34.17
C THR A 209 -24.11 -1.24 -33.23
N PHE A 210 -23.66 -1.73 -32.07
CA PHE A 210 -22.87 -0.93 -31.14
C PHE A 210 -21.45 -0.71 -31.69
N ALA A 211 -20.87 -1.72 -32.33
CA ALA A 211 -19.57 -1.58 -32.97
C ALA A 211 -19.55 -0.54 -34.09
N THR A 212 -20.58 -0.51 -34.97
CA THR A 212 -20.67 0.50 -36.04
C THR A 212 -20.77 1.91 -35.46
N HIS A 213 -21.55 2.10 -34.38
CA HIS A 213 -21.65 3.40 -33.72
C HIS A 213 -20.31 3.87 -33.11
N ILE A 214 -19.49 2.95 -32.60
CA ILE A 214 -18.15 3.28 -32.09
C ILE A 214 -17.21 3.64 -33.26
N GLU A 215 -17.30 2.94 -34.38
CA GLU A 215 -16.53 3.23 -35.59
C GLU A 215 -16.89 4.61 -36.19
N ASP A 216 -18.17 4.96 -36.16
CA ASP A 216 -18.65 6.29 -36.56
C ASP A 216 -18.13 7.37 -35.60
N LYS A 217 -18.14 7.13 -34.29
CA LYS A 217 -17.53 8.05 -33.31
C LYS A 217 -16.03 8.23 -33.58
N LYS A 218 -15.33 7.15 -33.95
CA LYS A 218 -13.91 7.18 -34.28
C LYS A 218 -13.65 8.01 -35.54
N SER A 219 -14.46 7.89 -36.59
CA SER A 219 -14.30 8.65 -37.83
C SER A 219 -14.55 10.15 -37.64
N ILE A 220 -15.51 10.53 -36.79
CA ILE A 220 -15.76 11.93 -36.42
C ILE A 220 -14.54 12.54 -35.73
N ILE A 221 -13.93 11.85 -34.77
CA ILE A 221 -12.75 12.35 -34.06
C ILE A 221 -11.56 12.52 -35.02
N ILE A 222 -11.37 11.60 -35.97
CA ILE A 222 -10.35 11.72 -37.02
C ILE A 222 -10.58 12.97 -37.87
N SER A 223 -11.84 13.29 -38.20
CA SER A 223 -12.18 14.50 -38.98
C SER A 223 -12.03 15.82 -38.20
N GLU A 224 -12.02 15.77 -36.87
CA GLU A 224 -11.90 16.95 -35.99
C GLU A 224 -10.45 17.22 -35.54
N THR A 225 -9.58 16.20 -35.49
CA THR A 225 -8.13 16.42 -35.43
C THR A 225 -7.66 16.91 -36.79
N PRO A 226 -7.17 18.16 -36.92
CA PRO A 226 -6.47 18.56 -38.12
C PRO A 226 -5.29 17.59 -38.26
N GLU A 227 -5.17 16.95 -39.41
CA GLU A 227 -3.85 16.49 -39.84
C GLU A 227 -2.89 17.67 -39.64
N PRO A 228 -1.67 17.49 -39.10
CA PRO A 228 -0.67 18.53 -39.25
C PRO A 228 -0.57 18.76 -40.75
N ASP A 229 -1.06 19.91 -41.20
CA ASP A 229 -1.10 20.29 -42.60
C ASP A 229 0.27 19.97 -43.19
N ALA A 230 0.29 19.12 -44.22
CA ALA A 230 1.50 18.83 -44.99
C ALA A 230 2.00 20.06 -45.78
N ASP A 231 1.49 21.26 -45.49
CA ASP A 231 1.78 22.52 -46.17
C ASP A 231 1.87 23.68 -45.16
N GLU A 232 2.85 23.64 -44.25
CA GLU A 232 3.55 24.86 -43.85
C GLU A 232 5.04 24.66 -44.13
N ASP A 233 5.60 25.51 -45.00
CA ASP A 233 7.04 25.72 -45.22
C ASP A 233 7.74 26.19 -43.91
N LEU A 234 7.70 25.37 -42.87
CA LEU A 234 8.56 25.51 -41.70
C LEU A 234 9.91 24.91 -42.09
N LYS A 235 10.81 25.80 -42.54
CA LYS A 235 12.25 25.51 -42.61
C LYS A 235 12.64 24.74 -41.35
N ASP A 236 13.21 23.55 -41.54
CA ASP A 236 13.72 22.71 -40.46
C ASP A 236 14.43 23.57 -39.41
N LEU A 237 13.88 23.58 -38.19
CA LEU A 237 14.55 24.20 -37.05
C LEU A 237 15.92 23.52 -36.92
N PRO A 238 17.02 24.28 -36.95
CA PRO A 238 18.36 23.70 -36.91
C PRO A 238 18.49 22.84 -35.66
N THR A 239 18.93 21.60 -35.85
CA THR A 239 19.11 20.68 -34.73
C THR A 239 20.08 21.28 -33.72
N LYS A 240 19.93 20.88 -32.45
CA LYS A 240 20.76 21.37 -31.33
C LYS A 240 22.27 21.24 -31.59
N ILE A 241 22.68 20.36 -32.50
CA ILE A 241 24.06 20.15 -32.96
C ILE A 241 24.54 21.27 -33.90
N ASP A 242 23.67 21.84 -34.73
CA ASP A 242 24.03 22.91 -35.66
C ASP A 242 24.15 24.27 -34.94
N LEU A 243 23.29 24.54 -33.95
CA LEU A 243 23.44 25.68 -33.03
C LEU A 243 24.76 25.64 -32.23
N LEU A 244 25.24 24.43 -31.93
CA LEU A 244 26.53 24.23 -31.25
C LEU A 244 27.73 24.44 -32.19
N LYS A 245 27.62 24.12 -33.48
CA LYS A 245 28.70 24.37 -34.46
C LYS A 245 28.91 25.87 -34.71
N ASP A 246 27.84 26.66 -34.72
CA ASP A 246 27.95 28.11 -34.90
C ASP A 246 28.55 28.81 -33.68
N SER A 247 28.33 28.27 -32.47
CA SER A 247 29.00 28.77 -31.26
C SER A 247 30.47 28.33 -31.16
N ILE A 248 30.86 27.23 -31.82
CA ILE A 248 32.26 26.79 -31.90
C ILE A 248 33.05 27.56 -32.96
N LYS A 249 32.42 28.00 -34.07
CA LYS A 249 33.10 28.80 -35.12
C LYS A 249 33.46 30.23 -34.71
N ILE A 250 32.89 30.75 -33.62
CA ILE A 250 33.24 32.08 -33.09
C ILE A 250 34.53 32.01 -32.23
N ALA A 251 35.01 30.82 -31.88
CA ALA A 251 36.18 30.65 -31.02
C ALA A 251 37.51 30.41 -31.76
N ASP A 252 37.55 30.43 -33.09
CA ASP A 252 38.75 30.07 -33.85
C ASP A 252 38.99 30.97 -35.08
N VAL A 253 39.06 32.29 -34.86
CA VAL A 253 39.84 33.22 -35.72
C VAL A 253 40.33 34.39 -34.87
N GLY A 254 41.63 34.40 -34.57
CA GLY A 254 42.39 35.63 -34.41
C GLY A 254 43.12 35.84 -33.09
N GLU A 255 44.17 35.05 -32.82
CA GLU A 255 45.38 35.59 -32.18
C GLU A 255 46.60 34.81 -32.67
N THR A 256 47.19 35.27 -33.78
CA THR A 256 48.63 35.17 -34.00
C THR A 256 49.16 36.48 -34.57
N ILE A 257 49.91 37.18 -33.70
CA ILE A 257 51.23 37.78 -33.93
C ILE A 257 51.29 39.03 -34.83
N ASP A 258 51.53 40.17 -34.19
CA ASP A 258 52.79 40.93 -34.32
C ASP A 258 53.28 41.35 -32.92
#